data_AF-A0AB37T5H0-F1
#
_entry.id   AF-A0AB37T5H0-F1
#
_cell.length_a   1.000
_cell.length_b   1.000
_cell.length_c   1.000
_cell.angle_alpha   90.00
_cell.angle_beta   90.00
_cell.angle_gamma   90.00
#
_symmetry.space_group_name_H-M   'P 1'
#
loop_
_entity.id
_entity.type
_entity.pdbx_description
1 polymer ?
#
loop_
_entity_poly.entity_id
_entity_poly.type
_entity_poly.pdbx_seq_one_letter_code
_entity_poly.pdbx_strand_id
1 'polypeptide(L)'
;MGWRQLKRTAKRELKCGPHSFGEVQRFFLRHPCVDLDRMAITVDDGAGNTIIVSVAWVKMPVASEASDLKRLVDRDDTGNVALFGEVRHGSRFTGENYDSRLAKKLVVIAESAPEAGRPGEATLETAVEVAVQFPAP
;
A
#
# COMPACT_ATOMS: atom_id res chain seq x y z
N MET A 1 -0.11 22.60 10.52
CA MET A 1 -0.94 21.38 10.61
C MET A 1 -0.08 20.27 11.17
N GLY A 2 -0.55 19.56 12.19
CA GLY A 2 0.23 18.52 12.87
C GLY A 2 -0.51 17.20 12.78
N TRP A 3 0.03 16.23 12.04
CA TRP A 3 -0.58 14.91 11.93
C TRP A 3 -0.30 14.11 13.18
N ARG A 4 -1.34 13.45 13.71
CA ARG A 4 -1.21 12.58 14.87
C ARG A 4 -1.63 11.17 14.51
N GLN A 5 -0.73 10.22 14.72
CA GLN A 5 -1.05 8.80 14.59
C GLN A 5 -2.02 8.37 15.69
N LEU A 6 -3.14 7.79 15.29
CA LEU A 6 -4.17 7.29 16.21
C LEU A 6 -4.05 5.78 16.44
N LYS A 7 -3.78 5.03 15.37
CA LYS A 7 -3.71 3.56 15.41
C LYS A 7 -2.72 3.05 14.37
N ARG A 8 -2.02 1.97 14.70
CA ARG A 8 -1.14 1.23 13.79
C ARG A 8 -1.33 -0.26 13.98
N THR A 9 -1.53 -0.98 12.88
CA THR A 9 -1.57 -2.45 12.86
C THR A 9 -0.64 -2.94 11.77
N ALA A 10 0.25 -3.87 12.08
CA ALA A 10 1.17 -4.49 11.13
C ALA A 10 1.02 -6.02 11.13
N LYS A 11 1.26 -6.66 9.99
CA LYS A 11 1.22 -8.11 9.82
C LYS A 11 2.26 -8.56 8.80
N ARG A 12 2.99 -9.61 9.15
CA ARG A 12 3.92 -10.31 8.26
C ARG A 12 3.24 -11.54 7.64
N GLU A 13 3.39 -11.69 6.34
CA GLU A 13 2.84 -12.76 5.52
C GLU A 13 3.95 -13.34 4.65
N LEU A 14 4.06 -14.67 4.56
CA LEU A 14 5.11 -15.29 3.74
C LEU A 14 4.73 -15.47 2.26
N LYS A 15 3.50 -15.11 1.87
CA LYS A 15 2.96 -15.36 0.53
C LYS A 15 2.22 -14.15 -0.01
N CYS A 16 2.68 -13.59 -1.14
CA CYS A 16 2.03 -12.45 -1.79
C CYS A 16 0.78 -12.84 -2.60
N GLY A 17 0.76 -14.02 -3.24
CA GLY A 17 -0.35 -14.46 -4.10
C GLY A 17 -1.73 -14.41 -3.41
N PRO A 18 -1.92 -15.02 -2.23
CA PRO A 18 -3.20 -14.95 -1.50
C PRO A 18 -3.60 -13.54 -1.03
N HIS A 19 -2.68 -12.59 -1.06
CA HIS A 19 -2.87 -11.22 -0.62
C HIS A 19 -2.71 -10.24 -1.77
N SER A 20 -3.14 -10.63 -2.96
CA SER A 20 -3.12 -9.82 -4.17
C SER A 20 -4.28 -10.19 -5.07
N PHE A 21 -4.59 -9.34 -6.04
CA PHE A 21 -5.66 -9.53 -7.01
C PHE A 21 -5.22 -9.10 -8.42
N GLY A 22 -6.04 -9.37 -9.42
CA GLY A 22 -5.78 -8.95 -10.81
C GLY A 22 -4.56 -9.63 -11.47
N GLU A 23 -3.88 -8.90 -12.34
CA GLU A 23 -2.61 -9.30 -12.96
C GLU A 23 -1.49 -9.44 -11.93
N VAL A 24 -1.48 -8.62 -10.89
CA VAL A 24 -0.49 -8.70 -9.80
C VAL A 24 -0.55 -10.05 -9.09
N GLN A 25 -1.75 -10.59 -8.86
CA GLN A 25 -1.89 -11.95 -8.34
C GLN A 25 -1.29 -13.00 -9.29
N ARG A 26 -1.57 -12.87 -10.60
CA ARG A 26 -1.01 -13.77 -11.62
C ARG A 26 0.51 -13.65 -11.72
N PHE A 27 1.05 -12.46 -11.50
CA PHE A 27 2.49 -12.22 -11.42
C PHE A 27 3.10 -13.01 -10.27
N PHE A 28 2.53 -12.94 -9.06
CA PHE A 28 3.04 -13.67 -7.90
C PHE A 28 2.92 -15.20 -7.98
N LEU A 29 2.04 -15.74 -8.83
CA LEU A 29 2.00 -17.18 -9.11
C LEU A 29 3.24 -17.67 -9.88
N ARG A 30 3.86 -16.79 -10.69
CA ARG A 30 5.06 -17.09 -11.47
C ARG A 30 6.35 -16.60 -10.81
N HIS A 31 6.24 -15.50 -10.08
CA HIS A 31 7.34 -14.80 -9.41
C HIS A 31 7.01 -14.69 -7.91
N PRO A 32 7.15 -15.76 -7.13
CA PRO A 32 6.83 -15.73 -5.71
C PRO A 32 7.76 -14.75 -4.99
N CYS A 33 7.17 -13.86 -4.20
CA CYS A 33 7.92 -12.99 -3.30
C CYS A 33 8.54 -13.80 -2.15
N VAL A 34 9.56 -13.22 -1.50
CA VAL A 34 10.22 -13.84 -0.33
C VAL A 34 9.70 -13.32 1.00
N ASP A 35 9.07 -12.15 1.01
CA ASP A 35 8.45 -11.55 2.20
C ASP A 35 7.36 -10.58 1.80
N LEU A 36 6.33 -10.47 2.65
CA LEU A 36 5.29 -9.47 2.56
C LEU A 36 4.98 -8.95 3.96
N ASP A 37 5.28 -7.69 4.22
CA ASP A 37 4.76 -6.98 5.37
C ASP A 37 3.64 -6.05 4.94
N ARG A 38 2.56 -6.00 5.72
CA ARG A 38 1.43 -5.09 5.49
C ARG A 38 1.11 -4.35 6.76
N MET A 39 0.70 -3.10 6.61
CA MET A 39 0.35 -2.24 7.71
C MET A 39 -0.84 -1.35 7.34
N ALA A 40 -1.63 -0.99 8.34
CA ALA A 40 -2.58 0.12 8.28
C ALA A 40 -2.28 1.10 9.41
N ILE A 41 -2.26 2.39 9.07
CA ILE A 41 -2.14 3.50 10.00
C ILE A 41 -3.37 4.38 9.87
N THR A 42 -3.98 4.76 10.98
CA THR A 42 -4.97 5.85 10.99
C THR A 42 -4.31 7.11 11.53
N VAL A 43 -4.37 8.20 10.79
CA VAL A 43 -3.85 9.52 11.15
C VAL A 43 -4.98 10.54 11.23
N ASP A 44 -4.87 11.44 12.19
CA ASP A 44 -5.68 12.65 12.33
C ASP A 44 -4.97 13.79 11.58
N ASP A 45 -5.69 14.51 10.73
CA ASP A 45 -5.13 15.61 9.92
C ASP A 45 -5.01 16.95 10.68
N GLY A 46 -5.50 17.00 11.92
CA GLY A 46 -5.56 18.20 12.76
C GLY A 46 -6.72 19.14 12.45
N ALA A 47 -7.55 18.82 11.45
CA ALA A 47 -8.74 19.57 11.05
C ALA A 47 -10.05 18.82 11.39
N GLY A 48 -9.95 17.71 12.13
CA GLY A 48 -11.09 16.88 12.51
C GLY A 48 -11.44 15.79 11.50
N ASN A 49 -10.60 15.57 10.48
CA ASN A 49 -10.72 14.40 9.61
C ASN A 49 -9.74 13.31 10.05
N THR A 50 -10.06 12.07 9.69
CA THR A 50 -9.14 10.95 9.83
C THR A 50 -8.92 10.27 8.50
N ILE A 51 -7.66 9.93 8.23
CA ILE A 51 -7.20 9.25 7.03
C ILE A 51 -6.66 7.90 7.46
N ILE A 52 -7.02 6.86 6.74
CA ILE A 52 -6.38 5.55 6.87
C ILE A 52 -5.42 5.36 5.70
N VAL A 53 -4.20 4.99 6.03
CA VAL A 53 -3.12 4.70 5.07
C VAL A 53 -2.75 3.25 5.22
N SER A 54 -2.84 2.49 4.13
CA SER A 54 -2.31 1.13 4.09
C SER A 54 -0.98 1.12 3.37
N VAL A 55 -0.02 0.35 3.88
CA VAL A 55 1.30 0.18 3.30
C VAL A 55 1.61 -1.31 3.16
N ALA A 56 2.12 -1.71 2.02
CA ALA A 56 2.62 -3.05 1.76
C ALA A 56 4.09 -3.00 1.31
N TRP A 57 4.93 -3.80 1.96
CA TRP A 57 6.34 -4.00 1.62
C TRP A 57 6.48 -5.39 1.01
N VAL A 58 6.71 -5.43 -0.29
CA VAL A 58 6.89 -6.67 -1.04
C VAL A 58 8.37 -6.86 -1.33
N LYS A 59 8.96 -7.90 -0.75
CA LYS A 59 10.35 -8.26 -1.04
C LYS A 59 10.38 -9.36 -2.10
N MET A 60 11.02 -9.08 -3.23
CA MET A 60 11.24 -10.04 -4.31
C MET A 60 12.59 -10.76 -4.16
N PRO A 61 12.74 -11.96 -4.75
CA PRO A 61 14.00 -12.68 -4.78
C PRO A 61 15.14 -11.87 -5.43
N VAL A 62 14.83 -11.16 -6.52
CA VAL A 62 15.78 -10.38 -7.33
C VAL A 62 15.24 -8.99 -7.69
N ALA A 63 16.15 -8.07 -8.03
CA ALA A 63 15.81 -6.67 -8.27
C ALA A 63 15.03 -6.44 -9.59
N SER A 64 15.26 -7.29 -10.61
CA SER A 64 14.49 -7.25 -11.86
C SER A 64 13.01 -7.52 -11.60
N GLU A 65 12.69 -8.57 -10.85
CA GLU A 65 11.30 -8.91 -10.50
C GLU A 65 10.63 -7.84 -9.62
N ALA A 66 11.38 -7.19 -8.73
CA ALA A 66 10.87 -6.03 -7.99
C ALA A 66 10.54 -4.85 -8.93
N SER A 67 11.40 -4.61 -9.92
CA SER A 67 11.18 -3.58 -10.93
C SER A 67 9.97 -3.91 -11.82
N ASP A 68 9.81 -5.18 -12.18
CA ASP A 68 8.69 -5.68 -12.98
C ASP A 68 7.37 -5.56 -12.19
N LEU A 69 7.40 -5.91 -10.91
CA LEU A 69 6.26 -5.71 -10.01
C LEU A 69 5.88 -4.23 -9.91
N LYS A 70 6.84 -3.32 -9.67
CA LYS A 70 6.55 -1.87 -9.60
C LYS A 70 5.86 -1.39 -10.87
N ARG A 71 6.41 -1.71 -12.05
CA ARG A 71 5.80 -1.30 -13.32
C ARG A 71 4.41 -1.87 -13.54
N LEU A 72 4.14 -3.05 -12.99
CA LEU A 72 2.80 -3.64 -13.04
C LEU A 72 1.84 -2.85 -12.15
N VAL A 73 2.16 -2.66 -10.86
CA VAL A 73 1.27 -1.99 -9.90
C VAL A 73 1.05 -0.50 -10.20
N ASP A 74 2.02 0.15 -10.86
CA ASP A 74 1.89 1.56 -11.29
C ASP A 74 1.00 1.73 -12.54
N ARG A 75 0.54 0.64 -13.13
CA ARG A 75 -0.36 0.67 -14.29
C ARG A 75 -1.80 0.41 -13.84
N ASP A 76 -2.68 1.29 -14.29
CA ASP A 76 -4.12 1.20 -14.08
C ASP A 76 -4.69 -0.17 -14.49
N ASP A 77 -5.69 -0.62 -13.74
CA ASP A 77 -6.48 -1.83 -13.97
C ASP A 77 -5.72 -3.17 -13.97
N THR A 78 -4.46 -3.19 -13.53
CA THR A 78 -3.66 -4.43 -13.40
C THR A 78 -3.84 -5.12 -12.04
N GLY A 79 -4.55 -4.49 -11.10
CA GLY A 79 -4.72 -4.96 -9.72
C GLY A 79 -3.54 -4.60 -8.82
N ASN A 80 -3.56 -5.09 -7.57
CA ASN A 80 -2.58 -4.69 -6.56
C ASN A 80 -2.39 -5.78 -5.49
N VAL A 81 -1.48 -5.53 -4.53
CA VAL A 81 -1.45 -6.20 -3.24
C VAL A 81 -2.65 -5.74 -2.42
N ALA A 82 -3.40 -6.69 -1.86
CA ALA A 82 -4.56 -6.43 -1.03
C ALA A 82 -4.16 -5.63 0.21
N LEU A 83 -4.74 -4.44 0.34
CA LEU A 83 -4.44 -3.50 1.42
C LEU A 83 -5.03 -3.99 2.75
N PHE A 84 -4.37 -3.62 3.84
CA PHE A 84 -4.70 -4.12 5.16
C PHE A 84 -6.02 -3.52 5.66
N GLY A 85 -6.96 -4.38 6.05
CA GLY A 85 -8.28 -3.95 6.57
C GLY A 85 -9.34 -3.70 5.49
N GLU A 86 -9.04 -4.01 4.23
CA GLU A 86 -10.03 -3.98 3.16
C GLU A 86 -10.80 -5.33 3.09
N VAL A 87 -12.14 -5.27 3.14
CA VAL A 87 -13.00 -6.47 3.10
C VAL A 87 -13.28 -6.91 1.66
N ARG A 88 -13.33 -5.95 0.74
CA ARG A 88 -13.52 -6.15 -0.71
C ARG A 88 -12.64 -5.17 -1.47
N HIS A 89 -11.89 -5.63 -2.46
CA HIS A 89 -11.05 -4.76 -3.31
C HIS A 89 -11.87 -3.61 -3.89
N GLY A 90 -11.32 -2.39 -3.82
CA GLY A 90 -11.99 -1.19 -4.33
C GLY A 90 -13.07 -0.63 -3.41
N SER A 91 -13.32 -1.21 -2.22
CA SER A 91 -14.40 -0.73 -1.35
C SER A 91 -14.03 0.51 -0.56
N ARG A 92 -12.75 0.64 -0.21
CA ARG A 92 -12.21 1.81 0.49
C ARG A 92 -11.05 2.41 -0.29
N PHE A 93 -10.19 1.56 -0.80
CA PHE A 93 -8.99 1.93 -1.53
C PHE A 93 -9.28 1.79 -3.03
N THR A 94 -9.49 2.93 -3.69
CA THR A 94 -9.98 3.03 -5.07
C THR A 94 -8.85 2.96 -6.11
N GLY A 95 -7.60 3.13 -5.69
CA GLY A 95 -6.44 3.34 -6.54
C GLY A 95 -6.12 4.81 -6.83
N GLU A 96 -6.97 5.76 -6.41
CA GLU A 96 -6.79 7.19 -6.74
C GLU A 96 -5.68 7.86 -5.93
N ASN A 97 -5.62 7.59 -4.62
CA ASN A 97 -4.62 8.19 -3.73
C ASN A 97 -3.55 7.17 -3.42
N TYR A 98 -2.68 6.95 -4.40
CA TYR A 98 -1.73 5.85 -4.45
C TYR A 98 -0.31 6.36 -4.70
N ASP A 99 0.68 5.72 -4.07
CA ASP A 99 2.08 5.87 -4.47
C ASP A 99 2.84 4.55 -4.29
N SER A 100 3.94 4.39 -5.03
CA SER A 100 4.82 3.23 -4.89
C SER A 100 6.30 3.59 -5.06
N ARG A 101 7.15 2.93 -4.28
CA ARG A 101 8.60 3.12 -4.30
C ARG A 101 9.33 1.80 -4.49
N LEU A 102 10.33 1.81 -5.37
CA LEU A 102 11.27 0.71 -5.54
C LEU A 102 12.58 1.00 -4.80
N ALA A 103 13.07 0.03 -4.04
CA ALA A 103 14.38 0.04 -3.41
C ALA A 103 15.05 -1.34 -3.54
N LYS A 104 15.90 -1.49 -4.56
CA LYS A 104 16.59 -2.75 -4.89
C LYS A 104 15.59 -3.89 -5.14
N LYS A 105 15.38 -4.75 -4.13
CA LYS A 105 14.50 -5.92 -4.16
C LYS A 105 13.15 -5.68 -3.49
N LEU A 106 12.93 -4.49 -2.95
CA LEU A 106 11.77 -4.14 -2.16
C LEU A 106 10.89 -3.16 -2.96
N VAL A 107 9.61 -3.49 -3.09
CA VAL A 107 8.58 -2.55 -3.56
C VAL A 107 7.73 -2.16 -2.36
N VAL A 108 7.60 -0.86 -2.12
CA VAL A 108 6.68 -0.30 -1.13
C VAL A 108 5.49 0.25 -1.89
N ILE A 109 4.29 -0.13 -1.48
CA ILE A 109 3.04 0.28 -2.10
C ILE A 109 2.22 0.91 -0.98
N ALA A 110 1.74 2.13 -1.18
CA ALA A 110 0.88 2.79 -0.22
C ALA A 110 -0.38 3.32 -0.90
N GLU A 111 -1.48 3.26 -0.15
CA GLU A 111 -2.72 3.91 -0.56
C GLU A 111 -3.39 4.54 0.66
N SER A 112 -4.04 5.69 0.45
CA SER A 112 -4.77 6.40 1.50
C SER A 112 -6.24 6.54 1.13
N ALA A 113 -7.08 6.59 2.16
CA ALA A 113 -8.51 6.81 2.00
C ALA A 113 -9.07 7.59 3.21
N PRO A 114 -10.17 8.33 3.03
CA PRO A 114 -10.93 8.86 4.16
C PRO A 114 -11.43 7.74 5.08
N GLU A 115 -11.19 7.88 6.38
CA GLU A 115 -11.81 7.02 7.40
C GLU A 115 -12.97 7.76 8.11
N ALA A 116 -12.82 9.07 8.34
CA ALA A 116 -13.89 9.94 8.78
C ALA A 116 -13.71 11.37 8.27
N GLY A 117 -14.82 12.08 8.08
CA GLY A 117 -14.82 13.44 7.55
C GLY A 117 -14.59 13.49 6.03
N ARG A 118 -14.03 14.60 5.55
CA ARG A 118 -13.75 14.85 4.13
C ARG A 118 -12.37 15.48 3.99
N PRO A 119 -11.29 14.70 4.20
CA PRO A 119 -9.94 15.21 3.97
C PRO A 119 -9.79 15.64 2.50
N GLY A 120 -9.02 16.69 2.26
CA GLY A 120 -8.73 17.14 0.90
C GLY A 120 -7.83 16.14 0.15
N GLU A 121 -7.97 16.10 -1.17
CA GLU A 121 -7.19 15.22 -2.06
C GLU A 121 -5.68 15.38 -1.87
N ALA A 122 -5.18 16.63 -1.84
CA ALA A 122 -3.77 16.91 -1.57
C ALA A 122 -3.27 16.32 -0.23
N THR A 123 -4.14 16.22 0.79
CA THR A 123 -3.78 15.60 2.07
C THR A 123 -3.65 14.08 1.94
N LEU A 124 -4.54 13.46 1.17
CA LEU A 124 -4.51 12.02 0.89
C LEU A 124 -3.27 11.64 0.06
N GLU A 125 -2.95 12.45 -0.96
CA GLU A 125 -1.75 12.31 -1.80
C GLU A 125 -0.47 12.47 -0.96
N THR A 126 -0.36 13.55 -0.18
CA THR A 126 0.80 13.75 0.71
C THR A 126 0.97 12.57 1.68
N ALA A 127 -0.13 11.96 2.13
CA ALA A 127 -0.07 10.85 3.08
C ALA A 127 0.61 9.61 2.47
N VAL A 128 0.36 9.31 1.19
CA VAL A 128 0.98 8.16 0.52
C VAL A 128 2.42 8.41 0.11
N GLU A 129 2.75 9.63 -0.35
CA GLU A 129 4.13 10.03 -0.66
C GLU A 129 5.06 9.86 0.55
N VAL A 130 4.57 10.22 1.74
CA VAL A 130 5.30 10.01 3.00
C VAL A 130 5.35 8.54 3.36
N ALA A 131 4.23 7.82 3.23
CA ALA A 131 4.12 6.44 3.68
C ALA A 131 5.00 5.47 2.88
N VAL A 132 5.21 5.70 1.58
CA VAL A 132 6.13 4.86 0.78
C VAL A 132 7.58 4.96 1.24
N GLN A 133 7.95 6.01 1.96
CA GLN A 133 9.29 6.19 2.54
C GLN A 133 9.48 5.44 3.86
N PHE A 134 8.43 4.91 4.46
CA PHE A 134 8.53 4.22 5.73
C PHE A 134 9.38 2.94 5.63
N PRO A 135 10.18 2.65 6.67
CA PRO A 135 10.85 1.36 6.77
C PRO A 135 9.81 0.25 6.99
N ALA A 136 10.13 -0.95 6.52
CA ALA A 136 9.35 -2.13 6.89
C ALA A 136 9.39 -2.31 8.43
N PRO A 137 8.30 -2.79 9.05
CA PRO A 137 8.19 -2.99 10.49
C PRO A 137 9.14 -4.04 11.06
#